data_AF-A0A7Y2E090-F1
#
_entry.id   AF-A0A7Y2E090-F1
#
_cell.length_a   1.000
_cell.length_b   1.000
_cell.length_c   1.000
_cell.angle_alpha   90.00
_cell.angle_beta   90.00
_cell.angle_gamma   90.00
#
_symmetry.space_group_name_H-M   'P 1'
#
loop_
_entity.id
_entity.type
_entity.pdbx_description
1 polymer ?
#
loop_
_entity_poly.entity_id
_entity_poly.type
_entity_poly.pdbx_seq_one_letter_code
_entity_poly.pdbx_strand_id
1 'polypeptide(L)'
;MKSSIGKRYEVFKYLRLIARISSLVSIAVLLMFVFGEEFDVSKVTPAQWIGFLFFPVGLVLGFAVSWRWDAIGAAISILSILGFYLIYGLLISGRFPSGYGFIVFAIPAFLFLASGLYAYYAIGKYSESVQ
;
A
#
# COMPACT_ATOMS: atom_id res chain seq x y z
N MET A 1 1.65 -33.74 -11.84
CA MET A 1 2.68 -32.87 -11.23
C MET A 1 2.75 -31.46 -11.85
N LYS A 2 2.91 -31.32 -13.17
CA LYS A 2 2.91 -30.02 -13.89
C LYS A 2 1.68 -29.12 -13.60
N SER A 3 0.53 -29.74 -13.36
CA SER A 3 -0.76 -29.06 -13.09
C SER A 3 -0.78 -28.27 -11.77
N SER A 4 -0.13 -28.74 -10.70
CA SER A 4 -0.19 -28.06 -9.38
C SER A 4 0.64 -26.79 -9.35
N ILE A 5 1.78 -26.77 -10.04
CA ILE A 5 2.65 -25.59 -10.19
C ILE A 5 1.93 -24.50 -10.97
N GLY A 6 1.33 -24.85 -12.12
CA GLY A 6 0.60 -23.90 -12.95
C GLY A 6 -0.49 -23.17 -12.16
N LYS A 7 -1.26 -23.92 -11.34
CA LYS A 7 -2.31 -23.33 -10.49
C LYS A 7 -1.77 -22.30 -9.49
N ARG A 8 -0.57 -22.50 -8.94
CA ARG A 8 0.06 -21.54 -7.99
C ARG A 8 0.46 -20.25 -8.70
N TYR A 9 1.04 -20.33 -9.89
CA TYR A 9 1.36 -19.15 -10.68
C TYR A 9 0.11 -18.36 -11.07
N GLU A 10 -0.98 -19.03 -11.41
CA GLU A 10 -2.26 -18.37 -11.67
C GLU A 10 -2.77 -17.61 -10.44
N VAL A 11 -2.75 -18.22 -9.25
CA VAL A 11 -3.13 -17.53 -8.00
C VAL A 11 -2.28 -16.28 -7.77
N PHE A 12 -0.97 -16.38 -7.92
CA PHE A 12 -0.08 -15.22 -7.80
C PHE A 12 -0.43 -14.11 -8.80
N LYS A 13 -0.67 -14.45 -10.07
CA LYS A 13 -1.07 -13.49 -11.10
C LYS A 13 -2.38 -12.78 -10.72
N TYR A 14 -3.39 -13.51 -10.27
CA TYR A 14 -4.67 -12.91 -9.89
C TYR A 14 -4.54 -12.01 -8.66
N LEU A 15 -3.84 -12.45 -7.61
CA LEU A 15 -3.58 -11.61 -6.43
C LEU A 15 -2.89 -10.30 -6.81
N ARG A 16 -1.86 -10.37 -7.64
CA ARG A 16 -1.11 -9.21 -8.11
C ARG A 16 -1.93 -8.30 -9.00
N LEU A 17 -2.78 -8.85 -9.86
CA LEU A 17 -3.68 -8.07 -10.72
C LEU A 17 -4.70 -7.29 -9.90
N ILE A 18 -5.35 -7.95 -8.93
CA ILE A 18 -6.33 -7.31 -8.04
C ILE A 18 -5.65 -6.23 -7.20
N ALA A 19 -4.43 -6.49 -6.69
CA ALA A 19 -3.64 -5.50 -5.98
C ALA A 19 -3.32 -4.26 -6.84
N ARG A 20 -2.92 -4.45 -8.10
CA ARG A 20 -2.63 -3.34 -9.03
C ARG A 20 -3.88 -2.52 -9.36
N ILE A 21 -4.98 -3.17 -9.73
CA ILE A 21 -6.23 -2.47 -10.06
C ILE A 21 -6.73 -1.67 -8.84
N SER A 22 -6.80 -2.31 -7.68
CA SER A 22 -7.23 -1.63 -6.45
C SER A 22 -6.28 -0.49 -6.06
N SER A 23 -4.96 -0.62 -6.27
CA SER A 23 -4.01 0.47 -6.03
C SER A 23 -4.23 1.67 -6.95
N LEU A 24 -4.57 1.44 -8.22
CA LEU A 24 -4.91 2.51 -9.15
C LEU A 24 -6.19 3.23 -8.75
N VAL A 25 -7.20 2.48 -8.30
CA VAL A 25 -8.45 3.06 -7.77
C VAL A 25 -8.16 3.91 -6.53
N SER A 26 -7.37 3.40 -5.57
CA SER A 26 -6.97 4.19 -4.40
C SER A 26 -6.22 5.46 -4.81
N ILE A 27 -5.24 5.36 -5.72
CA ILE A 27 -4.49 6.51 -6.22
C ILE A 27 -5.43 7.54 -6.86
N ALA A 28 -6.34 7.10 -7.73
CA ALA A 28 -7.28 8.00 -8.42
C ALA A 28 -8.15 8.78 -7.41
N VAL A 29 -8.71 8.09 -6.42
CA VAL A 29 -9.54 8.75 -5.38
C VAL A 29 -8.70 9.71 -4.53
N LEU A 30 -7.47 9.34 -4.16
CA LEU A 30 -6.57 10.23 -3.42
C LEU A 30 -6.21 11.48 -4.23
N LEU A 31 -5.96 11.34 -5.53
CA LEU A 31 -5.72 12.48 -6.42
C LEU A 31 -6.96 13.36 -6.53
N MET A 32 -8.17 12.78 -6.56
CA MET A 32 -9.40 13.58 -6.52
C MET A 32 -9.52 14.42 -5.24
N PHE A 33 -9.10 13.91 -4.08
CA PHE A 33 -9.06 14.73 -2.86
C PHE A 33 -7.99 15.83 -2.92
N VAL A 34 -6.80 15.51 -3.43
CA VAL A 34 -5.70 16.49 -3.52
C VAL A 34 -6.01 17.62 -4.51
N PHE A 35 -6.63 17.32 -5.65
CA PHE A 35 -6.93 18.30 -6.69
C PHE A 35 -8.36 18.87 -6.64
N GLY A 36 -9.26 18.22 -5.91
CA GLY A 36 -10.66 18.65 -5.79
C GLY A 36 -10.89 19.71 -4.70
N GLU A 37 -9.95 19.88 -3.78
CA GLU A 37 -9.99 20.93 -2.75
C GLU A 37 -9.07 22.10 -3.15
N GLU A 38 -9.43 23.33 -2.77
CA GLU A 38 -8.55 24.50 -2.92
C GLU A 38 -7.33 24.36 -1.99
N PHE A 39 -6.31 23.66 -2.47
CA PHE A 39 -5.11 23.38 -1.70
C PHE A 39 -4.18 24.61 -1.67
N ASP A 40 -4.33 25.43 -0.64
CA ASP A 40 -3.45 26.58 -0.39
C ASP A 40 -2.19 26.15 0.37
N VAL A 41 -1.13 25.89 -0.39
CA VAL A 41 0.20 25.46 0.10
C VAL A 41 0.75 26.40 1.18
N SER A 42 0.42 27.70 1.12
CA SER A 42 0.94 28.72 2.04
C SER A 42 0.38 28.59 3.46
N LYS A 43 -0.75 27.88 3.63
CA LYS A 43 -1.41 27.67 4.93
C LYS A 43 -1.04 26.33 5.58
N VAL A 44 -0.20 25.52 4.92
CA VAL A 44 0.18 24.18 5.41
C VAL A 44 1.34 24.30 6.39
N THR A 45 1.08 23.89 7.64
CA THR A 45 2.11 23.88 8.70
C THR A 45 3.13 22.76 8.48
N PRO A 46 4.36 22.88 9.03
CA PRO A 46 5.37 21.80 8.96
C PRO A 46 4.86 20.46 9.51
N ALA A 47 4.03 20.50 10.56
CA ALA A 47 3.36 19.34 11.12
C ALA A 47 2.45 18.64 10.10
N GLN A 48 1.64 19.41 9.36
CA GLN A 48 0.76 18.88 8.32
C GLN A 48 1.55 18.29 7.14
N TRP A 49 2.70 18.87 6.79
CA TRP A 49 3.59 18.28 5.78
C TRP A 49 4.10 16.89 6.16
N ILE A 50 4.39 16.64 7.43
CA ILE A 50 4.73 15.30 7.92
C ILE A 50 3.54 14.35 7.72
N GLY A 51 2.33 14.81 8.01
CA GLY A 51 1.09 14.10 7.69
C GLY A 51 1.01 13.73 6.22
N PHE A 52 1.17 14.70 5.32
CA PHE A 52 1.15 14.51 3.86
C PHE A 52 2.22 13.52 3.36
N LEU A 53 3.42 13.58 3.94
CA LEU A 53 4.51 12.69 3.61
C LEU A 53 4.16 11.22 3.89
N PHE A 54 3.50 10.94 5.02
CA PHE A 54 3.03 9.60 5.34
C PHE A 54 1.77 9.24 4.55
N PHE A 55 0.81 10.15 4.46
CA PHE A 55 -0.41 9.97 3.69
C PHE A 55 -0.85 11.30 3.05
N PRO A 56 -1.02 11.36 1.71
CA PRO A 56 -1.06 10.23 0.80
C PRO A 56 0.29 9.84 0.18
N VAL A 57 1.35 10.65 0.31
CA VAL A 57 2.57 10.50 -0.50
C VAL A 57 3.28 9.17 -0.27
N GLY A 58 3.61 8.83 0.97
CA GLY A 58 4.31 7.59 1.33
C GLY A 58 3.51 6.34 0.96
N LEU A 59 2.19 6.40 1.15
CA LEU A 59 1.29 5.32 0.71
C LEU A 59 1.40 5.07 -0.80
N VAL A 60 1.30 6.12 -1.63
CA VAL A 60 1.34 6.02 -3.09
C VAL A 60 2.74 5.60 -3.59
N LEU A 61 3.81 6.11 -2.98
CA LEU A 61 5.17 5.68 -3.28
C LEU A 61 5.35 4.19 -2.99
N GLY A 62 4.82 3.70 -1.87
CA GLY A 62 4.82 2.27 -1.56
C GLY A 62 4.08 1.44 -2.62
N PHE A 63 2.94 1.92 -3.14
CA PHE A 63 2.26 1.26 -4.27
C PHE A 63 3.13 1.21 -5.53
N ALA A 64 3.79 2.32 -5.90
CA ALA A 64 4.66 2.36 -7.05
C ALA A 64 5.82 1.35 -6.91
N VAL A 65 6.42 1.24 -5.72
CA VAL A 65 7.45 0.24 -5.42
C VAL A 65 6.88 -1.19 -5.50
N SER A 66 5.65 -1.41 -5.01
CA SER A 66 4.98 -2.71 -5.06
C SER A 66 4.75 -3.23 -6.48
N TRP A 67 4.71 -2.37 -7.50
CA TRP A 67 4.56 -2.82 -8.87
C TRP A 67 5.75 -3.64 -9.35
N ARG A 68 6.95 -3.38 -8.82
CA ARG A 68 8.18 -4.14 -9.09
C ARG A 68 8.51 -5.14 -7.98
N TRP A 69 8.30 -4.76 -6.72
CA TRP A 69 8.62 -5.54 -5.52
C TRP A 69 7.43 -5.55 -4.56
N ASP A 70 6.48 -6.46 -4.80
CA ASP A 70 5.19 -6.56 -4.11
C ASP A 70 5.29 -6.36 -2.59
N ALA A 71 6.11 -7.17 -1.89
CA ALA A 71 6.22 -7.13 -0.42
C ALA A 71 6.93 -5.88 0.13
N ILE A 72 7.99 -5.41 -0.54
CA ILE A 72 8.77 -4.25 -0.06
C ILE A 72 7.92 -2.99 -0.15
N GLY A 73 7.29 -2.77 -1.31
CA GLY A 73 6.39 -1.62 -1.49
C GLY A 73 5.19 -1.67 -0.54
N ALA A 74 4.66 -2.87 -0.27
CA ALA A 74 3.55 -3.04 0.65
C ALA A 74 3.95 -2.66 2.09
N ALA A 75 5.15 -3.06 2.51
CA ALA A 75 5.69 -2.67 3.81
C ALA A 75 5.83 -1.14 3.90
N ILE A 76 6.33 -0.47 2.86
CA ILE A 76 6.41 1.00 2.81
C ILE A 76 5.02 1.62 2.96
N SER A 77 4.03 1.15 2.20
CA SER A 77 2.65 1.66 2.28
C SER A 77 2.02 1.46 3.65
N ILE A 78 2.18 0.27 4.26
CA ILE A 78 1.63 -0.04 5.59
C ILE A 78 2.31 0.80 6.66
N LEU A 79 3.64 0.89 6.65
CA LEU A 79 4.40 1.74 7.57
C LEU A 79 4.05 3.21 7.40
N SER A 80 3.74 3.65 6.19
CA SER A 80 3.32 5.02 5.92
C SER A 80 1.97 5.33 6.58
N ILE A 81 0.98 4.45 6.46
CA ILE A 81 -0.30 4.61 7.16
C ILE A 81 -0.13 4.54 8.68
N LEU A 82 0.69 3.61 9.18
CA LEU A 82 1.00 3.55 10.61
C LEU A 82 1.66 4.86 11.09
N GLY A 83 2.60 5.40 10.33
CA GLY A 83 3.23 6.70 10.61
C GLY A 83 2.23 7.85 10.61
N PHE A 84 1.27 7.85 9.68
CA PHE A 84 0.21 8.85 9.65
C PHE A 84 -0.66 8.83 10.93
N TYR A 85 -1.08 7.65 11.40
CA TYR A 85 -1.88 7.55 12.62
C TYR A 85 -1.07 7.80 13.90
N LEU A 86 0.11 7.19 14.01
CA LEU A 86 0.91 7.22 15.24
C LEU A 86 1.71 8.51 15.37
N ILE A 87 2.46 8.89 14.34
CA ILE A 87 3.35 10.05 14.42
C ILE A 87 2.51 11.32 14.23
N TYR A 88 1.80 11.43 13.10
CA TYR A 88 1.07 12.65 12.81
C TYR A 88 -0.20 12.79 13.67
N GLY A 89 -1.02 11.74 13.75
CA GLY A 89 -2.28 11.77 14.52
C GLY A 89 -2.07 11.88 16.03
N LEU A 90 -1.37 10.90 16.62
CA LEU A 90 -1.23 10.81 18.07
C LEU A 90 -0.17 11.77 18.63
N LEU A 91 1.06 11.76 18.08
CA LEU A 91 2.18 12.51 18.68
C LEU A 91 2.21 14.00 18.30
N ILE A 92 1.82 14.36 17.08
CA ILE A 92 1.91 15.75 16.60
C ILE A 92 0.57 16.48 16.76
N SER A 93 -0.53 15.87 16.31
CA SER A 93 -1.84 16.53 16.27
C SER A 93 -2.62 16.39 17.59
N GLY A 94 -2.24 15.44 18.45
CA GLY A 94 -2.94 15.12 19.70
C GLY A 94 -4.39 14.66 19.49
N ARG A 95 -4.77 14.35 18.24
CA ARG A 95 -6.12 13.98 17.82
C ARG A 95 -5.99 12.81 16.88
N PHE A 96 -6.62 11.70 17.25
CA PHE A 96 -6.71 10.57 16.34
C PHE A 96 -7.50 11.03 15.10
N PRO A 97 -7.00 10.82 13.87
CA PRO A 97 -7.74 11.12 12.66
C PRO A 97 -9.11 10.43 12.79
N SER A 98 -10.19 11.21 12.73
CA SER A 98 -11.52 10.82 13.23
C SER A 98 -12.25 9.75 12.40
N GLY A 99 -11.56 9.03 11.52
CA GLY A 99 -12.19 7.99 10.71
C GLY A 99 -11.22 6.93 10.20
N TYR A 100 -11.71 5.68 10.20
CA TYR A 100 -11.07 4.52 9.56
C TYR A 100 -10.90 4.67 8.03
N GLY A 101 -11.41 5.76 7.43
CA GLY A 101 -11.39 6.00 5.99
C GLY A 101 -9.99 5.95 5.38
N PHE A 102 -8.95 6.43 6.10
CA PHE A 102 -7.58 6.38 5.60
C PHE A 102 -7.04 4.95 5.45
N ILE A 103 -7.51 4.00 6.29
CA ILE A 103 -7.09 2.59 6.23
C ILE A 103 -7.66 1.90 5.00
N VAL A 104 -8.84 2.31 4.53
CA VAL A 104 -9.46 1.75 3.31
C VAL A 104 -8.53 1.92 2.11
N PHE A 105 -7.84 3.07 2.00
CA PHE A 105 -6.88 3.29 0.93
C PHE A 105 -5.68 2.36 0.98
N ALA A 106 -5.38 1.76 2.14
CA ALA A 106 -4.27 0.84 2.36
C ALA A 106 -4.59 -0.62 1.96
N ILE A 107 -5.86 -0.96 1.65
CA ILE A 107 -6.26 -2.32 1.22
C ILE A 107 -5.34 -2.90 0.12
N PRO A 108 -4.95 -2.14 -0.94
CA PRO A 108 -4.04 -2.64 -1.96
C PRO A 108 -2.67 -3.03 -1.41
N ALA A 109 -2.17 -2.37 -0.35
CA ALA A 109 -0.90 -2.71 0.28
C ALA A 109 -0.95 -4.12 0.89
N PHE A 110 -2.04 -4.46 1.58
CA PHE A 110 -2.22 -5.80 2.15
C PHE A 110 -2.34 -6.86 1.06
N LEU A 111 -2.98 -6.55 -0.08
CA LEU A 111 -3.02 -7.44 -1.24
C LEU A 111 -1.64 -7.64 -1.87
N PHE A 112 -0.85 -6.58 -2.00
CA PHE A 112 0.54 -6.68 -2.46
C PHE A 112 1.41 -7.48 -1.48
N LEU A 113 1.23 -7.30 -0.17
CA LEU A 113 1.93 -8.09 0.83
C LEU A 113 1.58 -9.57 0.70
N ALA A 114 0.29 -9.90 0.59
CA ALA A 114 -0.18 -11.27 0.38
C ALA A 114 0.39 -11.87 -0.91
N SER A 115 0.40 -11.11 -2.01
CA SER A 115 1.02 -11.51 -3.29
C SER A 115 2.51 -11.84 -3.13
N GLY A 116 3.26 -10.96 -2.47
CA GLY A 116 4.70 -11.14 -2.25
C GLY A 116 5.02 -12.32 -1.33
N LEU A 117 4.29 -12.48 -0.22
CA LEU A 117 4.46 -13.63 0.68
C LEU A 117 4.09 -14.94 -0.01
N TYR A 118 3.00 -14.94 -0.80
CA TYR A 118 2.61 -16.11 -1.57
C TYR A 118 3.68 -16.52 -2.57
N ALA A 119 4.25 -15.55 -3.31
CA ALA A 119 5.34 -15.83 -4.24
C ALA A 119 6.56 -16.44 -3.51
N TYR A 120 6.94 -15.88 -2.37
CA TYR A 120 8.08 -16.36 -1.60
C TYR A 120 7.86 -17.79 -1.07
N TYR A 121 6.73 -18.05 -0.39
CA TYR A 121 6.49 -19.34 0.27
C TYR A 121 5.92 -20.42 -0.65
N ALA A 122 4.99 -20.09 -1.54
CA ALA A 122 4.28 -21.09 -2.33
C ALA A 122 5.00 -21.44 -3.64
N ILE A 123 5.75 -20.49 -4.21
CA ILE A 123 6.46 -20.69 -5.48
C ILE A 123 7.96 -20.92 -5.21
N GLY A 124 8.59 -20.04 -4.42
CA GLY A 124 10.02 -20.13 -4.08
C GLY A 124 10.40 -21.46 -3.43
N LYS A 125 9.85 -21.76 -2.24
CA LYS A 125 10.16 -23.02 -1.52
C LYS A 125 9.76 -24.29 -2.28
N TYR A 126 8.70 -24.23 -3.08
CA TYR A 126 8.29 -25.39 -3.86
C TYR A 126 9.34 -25.74 -4.93
N SER A 127 9.91 -24.72 -5.59
CA SER A 127 10.96 -24.91 -6.59
C SER A 127 12.21 -25.55 -5.99
N GLU A 128 12.58 -25.18 -4.77
CA GLU A 128 13.74 -25.75 -4.07
C GLU A 128 13.52 -27.22 -3.66
N SER A 129 12.29 -27.59 -3.29
CA SER A 129 11.97 -28.96 -2.84
C SER A 129 11.88 -30.02 -3.95
N VAL A 130 11.85 -29.61 -5.21
CA VAL A 130 11.67 -30.48 -6.38
C VAL A 130 12.96 -30.65 -7.19
N GLN A 131 14.00 -29.87 -6.88
CA GLN A 131 15.37 -30.06 -7.39
C GLN A 131 16.10 -31.11 -6.55
#